data_AF-A0A0Q4DN00-F1
#
_entry.id   AF-A0A0Q4DN00-F1
#
_cell.length_a   1.000
_cell.length_b   1.000
_cell.length_c   1.000
_cell.angle_alpha   90.00
_cell.angle_beta   90.00
_cell.angle_gamma   90.00
#
_symmetry.space_group_name_H-M   'P 1'
#
loop_
_entity.id
_entity.type
_entity.pdbx_description
1 polymer ?
#
loop_
_entity_poly.entity_id
_entity_poly.type
_entity_poly.pdbx_seq_one_letter_code
_entity_poly.pdbx_strand_id
1 'polypeptide(L)'
;MIDLGIYAKIRKGMKNSIASFEPFRNWNYKKIIVQPNSALRNQQYYVSELKKLQARNEKETGIEFVIGDKNNYQDFIALIDAMKLANQETYGVDAEKTHHFFAVHMCKNPNEKTTPDTVCGRVIEGEYYKEKASLNLFKPEAFINHIPKQSYYVIFGFLLFLNISMLIKERFQLQ
;
A
#
# COMPACT_ATOMS: atom_id res chain seq x y z
N MET A 1 -2.23 -2.44 -14.06
CA MET A 1 -3.18 -1.82 -13.11
C MET A 1 -2.48 -0.60 -12.54
N ILE A 2 -3.03 0.60 -12.72
CA ILE A 2 -2.47 1.83 -12.15
C ILE A 2 -3.11 1.95 -10.76
N ASP A 3 -2.35 1.65 -9.71
CA ASP A 3 -2.75 1.98 -8.35
C ASP A 3 -2.37 3.44 -8.11
N LEU A 4 -3.36 4.32 -8.12
CA LEU A 4 -3.15 5.76 -7.92
C LEU A 4 -2.93 6.13 -6.45
N GLY A 5 -2.87 5.16 -5.53
CA GLY A 5 -2.56 5.40 -4.13
C GLY A 5 -3.45 6.50 -3.56
N ILE A 6 -4.75 6.47 -3.87
CA ILE A 6 -5.69 7.46 -3.32
C ILE A 6 -5.85 7.12 -1.84
N TYR A 7 -5.08 7.83 -1.03
CA TYR A 7 -5.09 7.74 0.42
C TYR A 7 -6.49 8.04 0.96
N ALA A 8 -6.98 7.16 1.83
CA ALA A 8 -8.32 7.26 2.38
C ALA A 8 -8.44 8.47 3.30
N LYS A 9 -9.47 9.30 3.09
CA LYS A 9 -9.75 10.49 3.90
C LYS A 9 -9.72 10.18 5.40
N ILE A 10 -8.84 10.84 6.15
CA ILE A 10 -8.74 10.62 7.59
C ILE A 10 -9.95 11.25 8.29
N ARG A 11 -10.73 10.44 9.03
CA ARG A 11 -11.83 10.95 9.87
C ARG A 11 -11.27 11.54 11.18
N LYS A 12 -11.87 12.64 11.66
CA LYS A 12 -11.55 13.27 12.96
C LYS A 12 -11.54 12.20 14.06
N GLY A 13 -10.37 11.95 14.66
CA GLY A 13 -10.16 10.94 15.71
C GLY A 13 -9.21 9.80 15.34
N MET A 14 -8.96 9.56 14.05
CA MET A 14 -7.88 8.67 13.60
C MET A 14 -6.58 9.47 13.48
N LYS A 15 -5.69 9.39 14.48
CA LYS A 15 -4.30 9.83 14.30
C LYS A 15 -3.57 8.73 13.54
N ASN A 16 -2.87 9.11 12.46
CA ASN A 16 -1.93 8.28 11.70
C ASN A 16 -2.56 7.02 11.09
N SER A 17 -3.46 7.19 10.10
CA SER A 17 -3.71 6.07 9.18
C SER A 17 -2.47 5.89 8.29
N ILE A 18 -1.98 4.65 8.18
CA ILE A 18 -0.90 4.24 7.27
C ILE A 18 -1.26 4.57 5.81
N ALA A 19 -2.55 4.74 5.53
CA ALA A 19 -3.09 5.20 4.27
C ALA A 19 -3.18 6.73 4.18
N SER A 20 -2.21 7.49 4.72
CA SER A 20 -2.14 8.95 4.58
C SER A 20 -0.78 9.40 4.07
N PHE A 21 -0.76 10.52 3.34
CA PHE A 21 0.48 11.15 2.86
C PHE A 21 1.27 11.84 3.99
N GLU A 22 0.72 11.93 5.21
CA GLU A 22 1.34 12.63 6.34
C GLU A 22 2.79 12.21 6.66
N PRO A 23 3.19 10.93 6.59
CA PRO A 23 4.57 10.53 6.86
C PRO A 23 5.60 11.10 5.87
N PHE A 24 5.17 11.38 4.64
CA PHE A 24 6.04 11.85 3.56
C PHE A 24 6.08 13.38 3.48
N ARG A 25 5.10 14.07 4.08
CA ARG A 25 4.86 15.51 3.88
C ARG A 25 6.05 16.42 4.16
N ASN A 26 6.89 16.09 5.12
CA ASN A 26 8.01 16.92 5.55
C ASN A 26 9.35 16.56 4.87
N TRP A 27 9.32 15.76 3.82
CA TRP A 27 10.50 15.38 3.06
C TRP A 27 11.02 16.55 2.21
N ASN A 28 12.28 16.43 1.75
CA ASN A 28 12.89 17.44 0.91
C ASN A 28 12.44 17.28 -0.55
N TYR A 29 11.47 18.09 -0.95
CA TYR A 29 10.92 18.06 -2.29
C TYR A 29 11.53 19.12 -3.21
N LYS A 30 11.99 18.68 -4.38
CA LYS A 30 12.22 19.60 -5.50
C LYS A 30 10.86 20.00 -6.09
N LYS A 31 10.55 21.30 -6.07
CA LYS A 31 9.30 21.81 -6.64
C LYS A 31 9.43 22.03 -8.14
N ILE A 32 8.43 21.55 -8.89
CA ILE A 32 8.29 21.78 -10.32
C ILE A 32 6.89 22.31 -10.57
N ILE A 33 6.79 23.53 -11.09
CA ILE A 33 5.51 24.14 -11.45
C ILE A 33 5.08 23.57 -12.81
N VAL A 34 3.93 22.90 -12.84
CA VAL A 34 3.37 22.32 -14.07
C VAL A 34 2.55 23.38 -14.78
N GLN A 35 3.10 23.96 -15.85
CA GLN A 35 2.38 24.97 -16.61
C GLN A 35 1.13 24.36 -17.27
N PRO A 36 -0.03 25.04 -17.26
CA PRO A 36 -1.26 24.56 -17.87
C PRO A 36 -1.11 24.14 -19.33
N ASN A 37 -1.71 23.00 -19.70
CA ASN A 37 -1.75 22.45 -21.05
C ASN A 37 -0.34 22.18 -21.65
N SER A 38 0.68 22.02 -20.82
CA SER A 38 2.08 21.90 -21.28
C SER A 38 2.75 20.61 -20.83
N ALA A 39 2.14 19.84 -19.93
CA ALA A 39 2.85 18.75 -19.26
C ALA A 39 3.30 17.67 -20.26
N LEU A 40 2.51 17.39 -21.29
CA LEU A 40 2.88 16.44 -22.34
C LEU A 40 4.12 16.90 -23.12
N ARG A 41 4.23 18.19 -23.45
CA ARG A 41 5.41 18.75 -24.13
C ARG A 41 6.65 18.71 -23.24
N ASN A 42 6.46 18.85 -21.94
CA ASN A 42 7.53 18.84 -20.94
C ASN A 42 7.81 17.44 -20.36
N GLN A 43 7.19 16.39 -20.89
CA GLN A 43 7.27 15.04 -20.33
C GLN A 43 8.71 14.52 -20.23
N GLN A 44 9.54 14.74 -21.26
CA GLN A 44 10.94 14.33 -21.24
C GLN A 44 11.74 15.04 -20.14
N TYR A 45 11.43 16.31 -19.86
CA TYR A 45 12.04 17.04 -18.76
C TYR A 45 11.67 16.39 -17.43
N TYR A 46 10.40 16.07 -17.20
CA TYR A 46 9.96 15.39 -15.97
C TYR A 46 10.62 14.02 -15.79
N VAL A 47 10.70 13.21 -16.85
CA VAL A 47 11.42 11.92 -16.83
C VAL A 47 12.89 12.11 -16.46
N SER A 48 13.55 13.14 -17.00
CA SER A 48 14.95 13.42 -16.66
C SER A 48 15.14 13.79 -15.20
N GLU A 49 14.22 14.56 -14.61
CA GLU A 49 14.26 14.97 -13.22
C GLU A 49 14.01 13.79 -12.26
N LEU A 50 13.08 12.90 -12.62
CA LEU A 50 12.84 11.66 -11.88
C LEU A 50 14.08 10.75 -11.89
N LYS A 51 14.74 10.60 -13.04
CA LYS A 51 15.97 9.82 -13.13
C LYS A 51 17.12 10.44 -12.32
N LYS A 52 17.22 11.77 -12.27
CA LYS A 52 18.19 12.46 -11.41
C LYS A 52 17.88 12.22 -9.92
N LEU A 53 16.62 12.29 -9.53
CA LEU A 53 16.18 11.97 -8.17
C LEU A 53 16.61 10.55 -7.78
N GLN A 54 16.33 9.57 -8.65
CA GLN A 54 16.70 8.16 -8.44
C GLN A 54 18.22 7.97 -8.38
N ALA A 55 18.98 8.65 -9.25
CA ALA A 55 20.44 8.54 -9.29
C ALA A 55 21.12 9.15 -8.06
N ARG A 56 20.58 10.24 -7.49
CA ARG A 56 21.07 10.79 -6.22
C ARG A 56 20.89 9.81 -5.06
N ASN A 57 19.80 9.04 -5.11
CA ASN A 57 19.48 8.02 -4.13
C ASN A 57 19.53 8.52 -2.68
N GLU A 58 18.96 9.70 -2.44
CA GLU A 58 18.94 10.36 -1.13
C GLU A 58 17.68 9.98 -0.35
N LYS A 59 17.81 9.79 0.97
CA LYS A 59 16.66 9.51 1.85
C LYS A 59 15.77 10.73 1.98
N GLU A 60 14.48 10.49 2.18
CA GLU A 60 13.49 11.54 2.47
C GLU A 60 13.49 12.66 1.43
N THR A 61 13.63 12.28 0.15
CA THR A 61 13.59 13.23 -0.98
C THR A 61 12.48 12.88 -1.96
N GLY A 62 12.08 13.87 -2.74
CA GLY A 62 11.10 13.67 -3.80
C GLY A 62 11.02 14.85 -4.76
N ILE A 63 10.03 14.78 -5.65
CA ILE A 63 9.61 15.89 -6.49
C ILE A 63 8.15 16.20 -6.19
N GLU A 64 7.86 17.46 -5.95
CA GLU A 64 6.51 18.01 -5.86
C GLU A 64 6.19 18.68 -7.19
N PHE A 65 5.27 18.09 -7.94
CA PHE A 65 4.68 18.70 -9.11
C PHE A 65 3.49 19.54 -8.67
N VAL A 66 3.68 20.86 -8.69
CA VAL A 66 2.66 21.85 -8.35
C VAL A 66 1.69 21.94 -9.52
N ILE A 67 0.49 21.41 -9.31
CA ILE A 67 -0.64 21.45 -10.24
C ILE A 67 -1.65 22.43 -9.67
N GLY A 68 -2.11 23.38 -10.46
CA GLY A 68 -3.13 24.36 -10.06
C GLY A 68 -4.43 24.21 -10.84
N ASP A 69 -5.42 25.03 -10.51
CA ASP A 69 -6.79 24.95 -11.03
C ASP A 69 -6.92 25.12 -12.56
N LYS A 70 -5.87 25.66 -13.20
CA LYS A 70 -5.82 25.84 -14.66
C LYS A 70 -5.25 24.64 -15.40
N ASN A 71 -4.66 23.68 -14.71
CA ASN A 71 -4.20 22.43 -15.31
C ASN A 71 -5.40 21.54 -15.63
N ASN A 72 -5.26 20.74 -16.68
CA ASN A 72 -6.33 19.86 -17.13
C ASN A 72 -6.00 18.39 -16.85
N TYR A 73 -6.95 17.51 -17.16
CA TYR A 73 -6.75 16.07 -17.00
C TYR A 73 -5.59 15.52 -17.85
N GLN A 74 -5.33 16.10 -19.03
CA GLN A 74 -4.21 15.70 -19.87
C GLN A 74 -2.86 16.03 -19.21
N ASP A 75 -2.76 17.14 -18.47
CA ASP A 75 -1.56 17.48 -17.72
C ASP A 75 -1.28 16.43 -16.64
N PHE A 76 -2.34 15.97 -15.97
CA PHE A 76 -2.27 14.92 -14.96
C PHE A 76 -1.85 13.57 -15.55
N ILE A 77 -2.45 13.15 -16.67
CA ILE A 77 -2.06 11.92 -17.36
C ILE A 77 -0.60 11.96 -17.83
N ALA A 78 -0.14 13.10 -18.33
CA ALA A 78 1.25 13.25 -18.76
C ALA A 78 2.26 13.04 -17.60
N LEU A 79 1.91 13.45 -16.38
CA LEU A 79 2.72 13.19 -15.18
C LEU A 79 2.74 11.70 -14.83
N ILE A 80 1.60 11.02 -14.85
CA ILE A 80 1.53 9.56 -14.62
C ILE A 80 2.39 8.82 -15.65
N ASP A 81 2.29 9.22 -16.92
CA ASP A 81 3.09 8.60 -17.97
C ASP A 81 4.58 8.90 -17.80
N ALA A 82 4.94 10.11 -17.33
CA ALA A 82 6.33 10.40 -16.94
C ALA A 82 6.82 9.48 -15.80
N MET A 83 5.97 9.17 -14.81
CA MET A 83 6.33 8.21 -13.75
C MET A 83 6.61 6.82 -14.33
N LYS A 84 5.73 6.33 -15.21
CA LYS A 84 5.91 5.03 -15.88
C LYS A 84 7.20 5.00 -16.71
N LEU A 85 7.44 6.03 -17.52
CA LEU A 85 8.65 6.13 -18.35
C LEU A 85 9.94 6.22 -17.55
N ALA A 86 9.86 6.75 -16.32
CA ALA A 86 10.98 6.83 -15.39
C ALA A 86 11.09 5.62 -14.45
N ASN A 87 10.21 4.61 -14.57
CA ASN A 87 10.07 3.51 -13.60
C ASN A 87 9.96 4.01 -12.15
N GLN A 88 9.29 5.13 -11.95
CA GLN A 88 9.00 5.68 -10.62
C GLN A 88 7.75 4.99 -10.07
N GLU A 89 7.94 4.09 -9.11
CA GLU A 89 6.84 3.27 -8.56
C GLU A 89 6.05 3.99 -7.47
N THR A 90 6.69 4.90 -6.74
CA THR A 90 6.11 5.57 -5.58
C THR A 90 5.78 7.02 -5.90
N TYR A 91 4.49 7.27 -6.13
CA TYR A 91 3.92 8.59 -6.39
C TYR A 91 2.45 8.63 -5.95
N GLY A 92 1.90 9.83 -5.79
CA GLY A 92 0.51 10.02 -5.39
C GLY A 92 0.08 11.48 -5.36
N VAL A 93 -1.20 11.72 -5.13
CA VAL A 93 -1.77 13.06 -5.01
C VAL A 93 -2.10 13.34 -3.56
N ASP A 94 -1.69 14.50 -3.06
CA ASP A 94 -2.09 14.99 -1.74
C ASP A 94 -3.48 15.62 -1.80
N ALA A 95 -4.51 14.80 -1.92
CA ALA A 95 -5.89 15.24 -2.08
C ALA A 95 -6.47 15.98 -0.87
N GLU A 96 -5.79 16.01 0.28
CA GLU A 96 -6.32 16.63 1.50
C GLU A 96 -5.89 18.08 1.69
N LYS A 97 -4.68 18.47 1.27
CA LYS A 97 -4.12 19.80 1.57
C LYS A 97 -3.73 20.55 0.30
N THR A 98 -2.77 20.02 -0.45
CA THR A 98 -2.17 20.77 -1.56
C THR A 98 -2.80 20.46 -2.92
N HIS A 99 -3.39 19.27 -3.09
CA HIS A 99 -3.84 18.74 -4.37
C HIS A 99 -2.71 18.60 -5.42
N HIS A 100 -1.45 18.69 -4.97
CA HIS A 100 -0.28 18.53 -5.83
C HIS A 100 0.05 17.06 -6.03
N PHE A 101 0.82 16.78 -7.07
CA PHE A 101 1.28 15.43 -7.40
C PHE A 101 2.71 15.24 -6.89
N PHE A 102 2.94 14.20 -6.09
CA PHE A 102 4.22 13.92 -5.47
C PHE A 102 4.82 12.65 -6.03
N ALA A 103 6.10 12.71 -6.38
CA ALA A 103 6.94 11.55 -6.64
C ALA A 103 7.93 11.40 -5.49
N VAL A 104 7.86 10.29 -4.78
CA VAL A 104 8.61 10.06 -3.53
C VAL A 104 9.77 9.11 -3.82
N HIS A 105 11.00 9.43 -3.43
CA HIS A 105 12.12 8.51 -3.67
C HIS A 105 12.28 7.51 -2.53
N MET A 106 12.07 6.23 -2.83
CA MET A 106 12.45 5.15 -1.93
C MET A 106 13.91 4.80 -2.16
N CYS A 107 14.77 5.36 -1.31
CA CYS A 107 16.21 5.13 -1.33
C CYS A 107 16.54 3.63 -1.27
N LYS A 108 17.34 3.15 -2.24
CA LYS A 108 17.76 1.75 -2.33
C LYS A 108 19.12 1.58 -1.69
N ASN A 109 19.28 0.61 -0.78
CA ASN A 109 20.59 0.29 -0.22
C ASN A 109 21.39 -0.58 -1.21
N PRO A 110 22.53 -0.12 -1.74
CA PRO A 110 23.30 -0.89 -2.73
C PRO A 110 23.92 -2.18 -2.17
N ASN A 111 24.02 -2.30 -0.84
CA ASN A 111 24.69 -3.42 -0.18
C ASN A 111 23.72 -4.50 0.37
N GLU A 112 22.41 -4.26 0.34
CA GLU A 112 21.42 -5.25 0.81
C GLU A 112 20.94 -6.14 -0.33
N LYS A 113 21.31 -7.43 -0.26
CA LYS A 113 20.67 -8.48 -1.04
C LYS A 113 19.28 -8.74 -0.46
N THR A 114 18.27 -8.19 -1.11
CA THR A 114 16.94 -8.81 -1.17
C THR A 114 16.17 -8.88 0.16
N THR A 115 16.01 -7.75 0.85
CA THR A 115 14.83 -7.56 1.71
C THR A 115 14.05 -6.34 1.21
N PRO A 116 12.80 -6.51 0.73
CA PRO A 116 12.01 -5.40 0.17
C PRO A 116 11.69 -4.27 1.15
N ASP A 117 12.02 -4.45 2.44
CA ASP A 117 11.56 -3.60 3.54
C ASP A 117 12.63 -2.63 4.08
N THR A 118 13.87 -2.68 3.58
CA THR A 118 14.93 -1.78 4.04
C THR A 118 15.17 -0.63 3.04
N VAL A 119 14.47 0.49 3.24
CA VAL A 119 14.76 1.74 2.53
C VAL A 119 15.94 2.42 3.23
N CYS A 120 17.13 2.29 2.62
CA CYS A 120 18.41 2.86 3.07
C CYS A 120 18.59 2.88 4.60
N GLY A 121 18.68 1.71 5.23
CA GLY A 121 19.02 1.59 6.66
C GLY A 121 17.98 2.16 7.63
N ARG A 122 16.79 2.52 7.16
CA ARG A 122 15.61 2.64 8.00
C ARG A 122 14.78 1.40 7.69
N VAL A 123 14.52 0.58 8.71
CA VAL A 123 13.34 -0.29 8.67
C VAL A 123 12.20 0.70 8.51
N ILE A 124 11.55 0.73 7.34
CA ILE A 124 10.23 1.33 7.31
C ILE A 124 9.46 0.38 8.21
N GLU A 125 9.33 0.76 9.48
CA GLU A 125 8.31 0.22 10.36
C GLU A 125 6.99 0.71 9.76
N GLY A 126 6.65 0.20 8.57
CA GLY A 126 5.30 -0.23 8.34
C GLY A 126 5.15 -1.25 9.43
N GLU A 127 4.57 -0.79 10.56
CA GLU A 127 4.14 -1.66 11.63
C GLU A 127 3.66 -2.90 10.91
N TYR A 128 4.38 -4.01 11.12
CA TYR A 128 3.90 -5.30 10.71
C TYR A 128 2.44 -5.25 11.13
N TYR A 129 1.53 -5.26 10.15
CA TYR A 129 0.21 -5.74 10.44
C TYR A 129 0.55 -7.10 11.01
N LYS A 130 0.59 -7.22 12.34
CA LYS A 130 0.37 -8.48 13.03
C LYS A 130 -0.90 -8.90 12.36
N GLU A 131 -0.75 -9.80 11.38
CA GLU A 131 -1.84 -10.37 10.61
C GLU A 131 -2.83 -10.74 11.70
N LYS A 132 -3.86 -9.90 11.88
CA LYS A 132 -4.80 -10.07 12.98
C LYS A 132 -5.33 -11.44 12.66
N ALA A 133 -4.97 -12.45 13.46
CA ALA A 133 -5.04 -13.85 13.08
C ALA A 133 -6.47 -14.15 12.61
N SER A 134 -6.72 -13.89 11.34
CA SER A 134 -8.01 -14.05 10.73
C SER A 134 -8.03 -15.55 10.58
N LEU A 135 -9.01 -16.19 11.19
CA LEU A 135 -9.23 -17.63 11.10
C LEU A 135 -9.31 -17.99 9.62
N ASN A 136 -8.16 -18.27 9.03
CA ASN A 136 -7.99 -18.51 7.62
C ASN A 136 -8.12 -20.02 7.49
N LEU A 137 -9.32 -20.48 7.15
CA LEU A 137 -9.63 -21.91 7.05
C LEU A 137 -8.72 -22.65 6.05
N PHE A 138 -8.06 -21.91 5.16
CA PHE A 138 -7.12 -22.42 4.17
C PHE A 138 -5.67 -22.55 4.69
N LYS A 139 -5.38 -22.12 5.93
CA LYS A 139 -4.08 -22.30 6.62
C LYS A 139 -4.30 -23.03 7.95
N PRO A 140 -4.34 -24.37 7.97
CA PRO A 140 -4.75 -25.16 9.15
C PRO A 140 -3.85 -24.93 10.38
N GLU A 141 -2.57 -24.65 10.17
CA GLU A 141 -1.59 -24.37 11.24
C GLU A 141 -1.94 -23.09 12.02
N ALA A 142 -2.40 -22.04 11.32
CA ALA A 142 -2.80 -20.78 11.95
C ALA A 142 -4.09 -20.94 12.75
N PHE A 143 -5.01 -21.79 12.27
CA PHE A 143 -6.29 -22.09 12.94
C PHE A 143 -6.09 -22.86 14.24
N ILE A 144 -5.30 -23.94 14.22
CA ILE A 144 -5.07 -24.78 15.41
C ILE A 144 -4.38 -23.99 16.52
N ASN A 145 -3.42 -23.13 16.19
CA ASN A 145 -2.65 -22.37 17.18
C ASN A 145 -3.40 -21.20 17.83
N HIS A 146 -4.51 -20.73 17.23
CA HIS A 146 -5.26 -19.56 17.72
C HIS A 146 -6.58 -19.92 18.42
N ILE A 147 -6.95 -21.20 18.46
CA ILE A 147 -8.21 -21.62 19.06
C ILE A 147 -8.00 -21.91 20.55
N PRO A 148 -8.82 -21.32 21.45
CA PRO A 148 -8.76 -21.63 22.87
C PRO A 148 -8.93 -23.13 23.13
N LYS A 149 -8.19 -23.68 24.11
CA LYS A 149 -8.25 -25.12 24.43
C LYS A 149 -9.68 -25.61 24.71
N GLN A 150 -10.52 -24.73 25.24
CA GLN A 150 -11.93 -25.01 25.53
C GLN A 150 -12.75 -25.30 24.27
N SER A 151 -12.41 -24.67 23.15
CA SER A 151 -13.12 -24.86 21.88
C SER A 151 -12.93 -26.26 21.29
N TYR A 152 -11.86 -26.98 21.65
CA TYR A 152 -11.68 -28.38 21.24
C TYR A 152 -12.78 -29.29 21.80
N TYR A 153 -13.27 -29.03 23.02
CA TYR A 153 -14.38 -29.80 23.59
C TYR A 153 -15.69 -29.55 22.85
N VAL A 154 -15.91 -28.32 22.38
CA VAL A 154 -17.10 -27.96 21.57
C VAL A 154 -17.04 -28.63 20.20
N ILE A 155 -15.89 -28.59 19.53
CA ILE A 155 -15.67 -29.26 18.23
C ILE A 155 -15.83 -30.78 18.38
N PHE A 156 -15.22 -31.36 19.43
CA PHE A 156 -15.32 -32.79 19.71
C PHE A 156 -16.78 -33.21 19.98
N GLY A 157 -17.50 -32.45 20.82
CA GLY A 157 -18.91 -32.71 21.09
C GLY A 157 -19.77 -32.62 19.84
N PHE A 158 -19.58 -31.59 19.01
CA PHE A 158 -20.28 -31.45 17.74
C PHE A 158 -20.05 -32.66 16.82
N LEU A 159 -18.79 -33.09 16.65
CA LEU A 159 -18.45 -34.25 15.83
C LEU A 159 -19.04 -35.55 16.40
N LEU A 160 -19.02 -35.74 17.72
CA LEU A 160 -19.62 -36.89 18.37
C LEU A 160 -21.13 -36.97 18.09
N PHE A 161 -21.85 -35.87 18.30
CA PHE A 161 -23.29 -35.81 18.03
C PHE A 161 -23.62 -35.93 16.54
N LEU A 162 -22.77 -35.39 15.65
CA LEU A 162 -22.93 -35.55 14.20
C LEU A 162 -22.82 -37.02 13.78
N ASN A 163 -21.81 -37.75 14.29
CA ASN A 163 -21.66 -39.18 14.02
C ASN A 163 -22.83 -40.00 14.57
N ILE A 164 -23.30 -39.70 15.79
CA ILE A 164 -24.49 -40.35 16.37
C ILE A 164 -25.73 -40.04 15.51
N SER A 165 -25.91 -38.79 15.07
CA SER A 165 -27.03 -38.39 14.23
C SER A 165 -27.02 -39.09 12.86
N MET A 166 -25.84 -39.26 12.24
CA MET A 166 -25.72 -40.01 10.99
C MET A 166 -26.04 -41.50 11.20
N LEU A 167 -25.55 -42.10 12.28
CA LEU A 167 -25.81 -43.50 12.61
C LEU A 167 -27.30 -43.77 12.90
N ILE A 168 -27.98 -42.84 13.57
CA ILE A 168 -29.43 -42.88 13.76
C ILE A 168 -30.14 -42.77 12.41
N LYS A 169 -29.76 -41.79 11.57
CA LYS A 169 -30.36 -41.58 10.25
C LYS A 169 -30.21 -42.82 9.35
N GLU A 170 -29.03 -43.44 9.32
CA GLU A 170 -28.78 -44.66 8.54
C GLU A 170 -29.61 -45.85 9.02
N ARG A 171 -29.80 -46.00 10.34
CA ARG A 171 -30.66 -47.06 10.90
C ARG A 171 -32.14 -46.88 10.61
N PHE A 172 -32.63 -45.64 10.54
CA PHE A 172 -34.03 -45.34 10.20
C PHE A 172 -34.33 -45.35 8.68
N GLN A 173 -33.31 -45.40 7.81
CA GLN A 173 -33.47 -45.53 6.36
C GLN A 173 -33.45 -47.00 5.88
N LEU A 174 -33.13 -47.94 6.78
CA LEU A 174 -33.10 -49.39 6.53
C LEU A 174 -34.35 -50.12 7.10
N GLN A 175 -35.34 -49.38 7.61
CA GLN A 175 -36.70 -49.84 7.90
C GLN A 175 -37.68 -49.24 6.88
#